data_AF-A0A3N1GD84-F1
#
_entry.id   AF-A0A3N1GD84-F1
#
_cell.length_a   1.000
_cell.length_b   1.000
_cell.length_c   1.000
_cell.angle_alpha   90.00
_cell.angle_beta   90.00
_cell.angle_gamma   90.00
#
_symmetry.space_group_name_H-M   'P 1'
#
loop_
_entity.id
_entity.type
_entity.pdbx_description
1 polymer ?
#
loop_
_entity_poly.entity_id
_entity_poly.type
_entity_poly.pdbx_seq_one_letter_code
_entity_poly.pdbx_strand_id
1 'polypeptide(L)'
;MIVVLCTLLLVVLIAVAVVAAWPKIRRAVHDAASEPAGPAIASAPARSPQTLEGVLTLQLVAGEITGTQYRHAMSTLAARDAERHPLDAPPDVTPPEAA
;
A
#
# COMPACT_ATOMS: atom_id res chain seq x y z
N MET A 1 17.97 -26.22 -9.91
CA MET A 1 16.87 -26.83 -9.11
C MET A 1 17.03 -26.61 -7.61
N ILE A 2 18.20 -26.87 -7.00
CA ILE A 2 18.45 -26.65 -5.56
C ILE A 2 18.19 -25.20 -5.12
N VAL A 3 18.71 -24.21 -5.85
CA VAL A 3 18.51 -22.79 -5.53
C VAL A 3 17.02 -22.40 -5.56
N VAL A 4 16.29 -22.87 -6.58
CA VAL A 4 14.85 -22.61 -6.73
C VAL A 4 14.07 -23.25 -5.57
N LEU A 5 14.42 -24.47 -5.18
CA LEU A 5 13.81 -25.16 -4.04
C LEU A 5 14.07 -24.41 -2.72
N CYS A 6 15.31 -23.97 -2.48
CA CYS A 6 15.67 -23.18 -1.29
C CYS A 6 14.92 -21.86 -1.23
N THR A 7 14.79 -21.15 -2.35
CA THR A 7 14.04 -19.89 -2.40
C THR A 7 12.56 -20.10 -2.12
N LEU A 8 11.96 -21.17 -2.66
CA LEU A 8 10.54 -21.46 -2.48
C LEU A 8 10.25 -21.86 -1.03
N LEU A 9 11.15 -22.65 -0.43
CA LEU A 9 11.08 -23.03 0.98
C LEU A 9 11.22 -21.82 1.92
N LEU A 10 12.12 -20.89 1.62
CA LEU A 10 12.31 -19.66 2.39
C LEU A 10 11.05 -18.78 2.35
N VAL A 11 10.45 -18.60 1.17
CA VAL A 11 9.22 -17.81 1.01
C VAL A 11 8.06 -18.42 1.81
N VAL A 12 7.91 -19.75 1.77
CA VAL A 12 6.89 -20.45 2.56
C VAL A 12 7.13 -20.25 4.06
N LEU A 13 8.37 -20.37 4.53
CA LEU A 13 8.74 -20.15 5.94
C LEU A 13 8.39 -18.73 6.40
N ILE A 14 8.71 -17.72 5.60
CA ILE A 14 8.38 -16.32 5.88
C ILE A 14 6.85 -16.14 5.95
N ALA A 15 6.11 -16.69 4.98
CA ALA A 15 4.65 -16.59 4.96
C ALA A 15 4.01 -17.22 6.22
N VAL A 16 4.48 -18.39 6.63
CA VAL A 16 4.01 -19.06 7.86
C VAL A 16 4.34 -18.23 9.10
N ALA A 17 5.54 -17.65 9.18
CA ALA A 17 5.94 -16.80 10.30
C ALA A 17 5.06 -15.54 10.41
N VAL A 18 4.72 -14.90 9.29
CA VAL A 18 3.82 -13.72 9.27
C VAL A 18 2.42 -14.11 9.74
N VAL A 19 1.86 -15.21 9.23
CA VAL A 19 0.53 -15.69 9.64
C VAL A 19 0.50 -16.08 11.12
N ALA A 20 1.56 -16.70 11.63
CA ALA A 20 1.67 -17.10 13.04
C ALA A 20 1.89 -15.90 13.99
N ALA A 21 2.55 -14.85 13.53
CA ALA A 21 2.79 -13.62 14.31
C ALA A 21 1.59 -12.66 14.30
N TRP A 22 0.74 -12.73 13.27
CA TRP A 22 -0.45 -11.89 13.09
C TRP A 22 -1.38 -11.79 14.32
N PRO A 23 -1.68 -12.87 15.08
CA PRO A 23 -2.56 -12.79 16.24
C PRO A 23 -1.94 -12.07 17.44
N LYS A 24 -0.60 -12.15 17.60
CA LYS A 24 0.12 -11.47 18.69
C LYS A 24 0.22 -9.97 18.43
N ILE A 25 0.48 -9.58 17.18
CA ILE A 25 0.48 -8.18 16.75
C ILE A 25 -0.91 -7.56 16.94
N ARG A 26 -1.98 -8.28 16.54
CA ARG A 26 -3.36 -7.82 16.76
C ARG A 26 -3.71 -7.62 18.23
N ARG A 27 -3.23 -8.47 19.15
CA ARG A 27 -3.45 -8.32 20.59
C ARG A 27 -2.66 -7.15 21.17
N ALA A 28 -1.39 -7.00 20.81
CA ALA A 28 -0.56 -5.88 21.26
C ALA A 28 -1.14 -4.52 20.80
N VAL A 29 -1.70 -4.45 19.59
CA VAL A 29 -2.40 -3.26 19.09
C VAL A 29 -3.71 -2.99 19.83
N HIS A 30 -4.41 -4.03 20.29
CA HIS A 30 -5.66 -3.88 21.05
C HIS A 30 -5.40 -3.41 22.49
N ASP A 31 -4.35 -3.92 23.12
CA ASP A 31 -3.96 -3.55 24.48
C ASP A 31 -3.41 -2.11 24.52
N ALA A 32 -2.64 -1.69 23.51
CA ALA A 32 -2.19 -0.30 23.35
C ALA A 32 -3.33 0.69 23.05
N ALA A 33 -4.49 0.22 22.58
CA ALA A 33 -5.68 1.05 22.35
C ALA A 33 -6.51 1.29 23.62
N SER A 34 -6.18 0.64 24.75
CA SER A 34 -6.94 0.72 26.01
C SER A 34 -6.31 1.66 27.06
N GLU A 35 -5.20 2.33 26.76
CA GLU A 35 -4.57 3.28 27.67
C GLU A 35 -5.19 4.69 27.55
N PRO A 36 -5.81 5.26 28.60
CA PRO A 36 -6.40 6.59 28.53
C PRO A 36 -5.44 7.64 29.10
N ALA A 37 -5.13 8.69 28.33
CA ALA A 37 -5.11 10.11 28.74
C ALA A 37 -4.12 10.97 27.91
N GLY A 38 -4.66 11.86 27.08
CA GLY A 38 -3.94 12.99 26.50
C GLY A 38 -4.89 13.80 25.61
N PRO A 39 -4.84 15.14 25.61
CA PRO A 39 -5.83 15.98 24.95
C PRO A 39 -5.87 15.66 23.46
N ALA A 40 -7.07 15.26 23.03
CA ALA A 40 -7.38 14.79 21.69
C ALA A 40 -7.05 15.86 20.63
N ILE A 41 -5.86 15.77 20.04
CA ILE A 41 -5.76 16.03 18.61
C ILE A 41 -6.56 14.90 17.99
N ALA A 42 -7.71 15.24 17.40
CA ALA A 42 -8.62 14.31 16.77
C ALA A 42 -7.90 13.51 15.66
N SER A 43 -7.20 12.46 16.06
CA SER A 43 -6.70 11.45 15.14
C SER A 43 -7.96 10.70 14.72
N ALA A 44 -8.46 11.04 13.52
CA ALA A 44 -9.59 10.37 12.91
C ALA A 44 -9.40 8.85 13.06
N PRO A 45 -10.48 8.08 13.34
CA PRO A 45 -10.37 6.64 13.55
C PRO A 45 -9.55 6.05 12.43
N ALA A 46 -8.48 5.31 12.78
CA ALA A 46 -7.58 4.69 11.83
C ALA A 46 -8.39 3.76 10.91
N ARG A 47 -8.90 4.32 9.81
CA ARG A 47 -9.64 3.58 8.81
C ARG A 47 -8.65 2.64 8.18
N SER A 48 -8.90 1.34 8.32
CA SER A 48 -8.20 0.33 7.56
C SER A 48 -8.19 0.74 6.08
N PRO A 49 -7.04 0.76 5.41
CA PRO A 49 -6.98 1.15 4.01
C PRO A 49 -7.89 0.25 3.19
N GLN A 50 -8.85 0.86 2.49
CA GLN A 50 -9.81 0.15 1.63
C GLN A 50 -9.27 -0.04 0.21
N THR A 51 -8.12 0.58 -0.09
CA THR A 51 -7.50 0.57 -1.41
C THR A 51 -6.03 0.20 -1.32
N LEU A 52 -5.46 -0.25 -2.43
CA LEU A 52 -4.08 -0.72 -2.48
C LEU A 52 -3.09 0.46 -2.35
N GLU A 53 -3.46 1.63 -2.87
CA GLU A 53 -2.75 2.90 -2.68
C GLU A 53 -2.68 3.28 -1.20
N GLY A 54 -3.76 3.06 -0.45
CA GLY A 54 -3.83 3.28 0.99
C GLY A 54 -2.88 2.35 1.77
N VAL A 55 -2.74 1.10 1.32
CA VAL A 55 -1.78 0.16 1.93
C VAL A 55 -0.35 0.60 1.66
N LEU A 56 -0.01 0.97 0.42
CA LEU A 56 1.35 1.42 0.06
C LEU A 56 1.76 2.69 0.80
N THR A 57 0.84 3.63 0.98
CA THR A 57 1.10 4.86 1.75
C THR A 57 1.32 4.56 3.23
N LEU A 58 0.52 3.67 3.83
CA LEU A 58 0.72 3.23 5.21
C LEU A 58 2.10 2.58 5.41
N GLN A 59 2.50 1.69 4.50
CA GLN A 59 3.80 1.02 4.55
C GLN A 59 4.97 2.01 4.42
N LEU A 60 4.83 3.04 3.58
CA LEU A 60 5.85 4.08 3.45
C LEU A 60 5.97 4.91 4.73
N VAL A 61 4.84 5.31 5.32
CA VAL A 61 4.82 6.09 6.58
C VAL A 61 5.34 5.26 7.74
N ALA A 62 5.04 3.96 7.77
CA ALA A 62 5.57 3.02 8.76
C ALA A 62 7.06 2.68 8.55
N GLY A 63 7.67 3.11 7.43
CA GLY A 63 9.05 2.81 7.09
C GLY A 63 9.29 1.35 6.67
N GLU A 64 8.24 0.59 6.40
CA GLU A 64 8.30 -0.80 5.94
C GLU A 64 8.79 -0.89 4.49
N ILE A 65 8.54 0.16 3.71
CA ILE A 65 9.06 0.32 2.35
C ILE A 65 9.78 1.64 2.20
N THR A 66 10.78 1.65 1.32
CA THR A 66 11.50 2.86 0.94
C THR A 66 10.68 3.69 -0.05
N GLY A 67 10.98 4.99 -0.16
CA GLY A 67 10.33 5.87 -1.15
C GLY A 67 10.52 5.39 -2.60
N THR A 68 11.64 4.75 -2.91
CA THR A 68 11.88 4.17 -4.25
C THR A 68 10.98 2.97 -4.52
N GLN A 69 10.79 2.09 -3.53
CA GLN A 69 9.86 0.95 -3.63
C GLN A 69 8.42 1.43 -3.76
N TYR A 70 8.01 2.45 -3.00
CA TYR A 70 6.69 3.07 -3.13
C TYR A 70 6.45 3.58 -4.55
N ARG A 71 7.37 4.38 -5.12
CA ARG A 71 7.21 4.93 -6.48
C ARG A 71 7.10 3.84 -7.54
N HIS A 72 7.94 2.80 -7.45
CA HIS A 72 7.90 1.68 -8.39
C HIS A 72 6.60 0.86 -8.28
N ALA A 73 6.11 0.62 -7.05
CA ALA A 73 4.84 -0.06 -6.84
C ALA A 73 3.67 0.79 -7.37
N MET A 74 3.68 2.10 -7.10
CA MET A 74 2.65 3.03 -7.57
C MET A 74 2.64 3.16 -9.10
N SER A 75 3.81 3.18 -9.76
CA SER A 75 3.88 3.21 -11.23
C SER A 75 3.32 1.93 -11.86
N THR A 76 3.58 0.78 -11.24
CA THR A 76 3.02 -0.51 -11.69
C THR A 76 1.51 -0.53 -11.54
N LEU A 77 0.99 0.03 -10.44
CA LEU A 77 -0.44 0.13 -10.19
C LEU A 77 -1.11 1.06 -11.20
N ALA A 78 -0.53 2.22 -11.46
CA ALA A 78 -1.02 3.18 -12.44
C ALA A 78 -1.01 2.62 -13.87
N ALA A 79 0.02 1.85 -14.26
CA ALA A 79 0.06 1.21 -15.57
C ALA A 79 -1.10 0.22 -15.76
N ARG A 80 -1.38 -0.60 -14.74
CA ARG A 80 -2.53 -1.51 -14.74
C ARG A 80 -3.86 -0.78 -14.71
N ASP A 81 -3.92 0.36 -14.03
CA ASP A 81 -5.13 1.17 -14.00
C ASP A 81 -5.40 1.80 -15.37
N ALA A 82 -4.37 2.30 -16.06
CA ALA A 82 -4.49 2.82 -17.42
C ALA A 82 -4.94 1.75 -18.43
N GLU A 83 -4.53 0.49 -18.25
CA GLU A 83 -5.02 -0.65 -19.04
C GLU A 83 -6.51 -0.92 -18.80
N ARG A 84 -6.98 -0.77 -17.55
CA ARG A 84 -8.38 -1.05 -17.16
C ARG A 84 -9.32 0.12 -17.44
N HIS A 85 -8.81 1.34 -17.29
CA HIS A 85 -9.54 2.60 -17.36
C HIS A 85 -8.78 3.56 -18.29
N PRO A 86 -8.83 3.35 -19.61
CA PRO A 86 -8.19 4.25 -20.55
C PRO A 86 -8.80 5.65 -20.46
N LEU A 87 -7.95 6.68 -20.49
CA LEU A 87 -8.40 8.07 -20.50
C LEU A 87 -8.70 8.50 -21.93
N ASP A 88 -9.90 9.04 -22.16
CA ASP A 88 -10.23 9.72 -23.41
C ASP A 88 -9.55 11.09 -23.44
N ALA A 89 -8.76 11.34 -24.49
CA ALA A 89 -8.21 12.66 -24.73
C ALA A 89 -9.34 13.61 -25.20
N PRO A 90 -9.42 14.84 -24.67
CA PRO A 90 -10.34 15.83 -25.20
C PRO A 90 -10.01 16.13 -26.67
N PRO A 91 -11.00 16.45 -27.51
CA PRO A 91 -10.76 16.77 -28.92
C PRO A 91 -9.81 17.96 -29.06
N ASP A 92 -8.90 17.90 -30.02
CA ASP A 92 -8.00 19.01 -30.36
C ASP A 92 -8.81 20.22 -30.80
N VAL A 93 -9.00 21.18 -29.88
CA VAL A 93 -9.58 22.49 -30.20
C VAL A 93 -8.50 23.27 -30.94
N THR A 94 -8.48 23.16 -32.26
CA THR A 94 -7.64 24.03 -33.09
C THR A 94 -8.17 25.46 -32.94
N PRO A 95 -7.36 26.45 -32.51
CA PRO A 95 -7.81 27.83 -32.39
C PRO A 95 -8.26 28.34 -33.77
N PRO A 96 -9.35 29.13 -33.86
CA PRO A 96 -9.78 29.69 -35.14
C PRO A 96 -8.65 30.56 -35.71
N GLU A 97 -8.21 30.25 -36.92
CA GLU A 97 -7.27 31.04 -37.70
C GLU A 97 -7.89 32.43 -37.89
N ALA A 98 -7.26 33.44 -37.27
CA ALA A 98 -7.72 34.82 -37.35
C ALA A 98 -7.52 35.33 -38.78
N ALA A 99 -8.63 35.50 -39.51
CA ALA A 99 -8.71 36.16 -40.80
C ALA A 99 -8.85 37.68 -40.65
#